data_AF-A0A7C4XQM8-F1
#
_entry.id   AF-A0A7C4XQM8-F1
#
_cell.length_a   1.000
_cell.length_b   1.000
_cell.length_c   1.000
_cell.angle_alpha   90.00
_cell.angle_beta   90.00
_cell.angle_gamma   90.00
#
_symmetry.space_group_name_H-M   'P 1'
#
loop_
_entity.id
_entity.type
_entity.pdbx_description
1 polymer ?
#
loop_
_entity_poly.entity_id
_entity_poly.type
_entity_poly.pdbx_seq_one_letter_code
_entity_poly.pdbx_strand_id
1 'polypeptide(L)'
;MSGVSSETSPPAKVSPFALIAIIITLVVVVMLLFNAVYFYVEKNFEIAMVLLLIGFFGLAACIYMFAEMRRRLLRLRIELPPITTTIECPKCGFKTVRGFQRGDYIFKEVDVCQKCNEKMLITAIYREVHEKKKSSSIF
;
A
#
# COMPACT_ATOMS: atom_id res chain seq x y z
N MET A 1 -22.27 26.58 -3.45
CA MET A 1 -21.57 25.62 -4.33
C MET A 1 -20.24 25.29 -3.66
N SER A 2 -20.25 24.35 -2.71
CA SER A 2 -19.09 23.98 -1.90
C SER A 2 -18.34 22.82 -2.55
N GLY A 3 -17.04 23.04 -2.75
CA GLY A 3 -16.13 22.17 -3.48
C GLY A 3 -16.02 20.77 -2.90
N VAL A 4 -15.89 19.82 -3.83
CA VAL A 4 -15.55 18.43 -3.57
C VAL A 4 -14.07 18.37 -3.18
N SER A 5 -13.78 18.23 -1.88
CA SER A 5 -12.46 17.84 -1.41
C SER A 5 -12.31 16.33 -1.56
N SER A 6 -11.64 15.93 -2.63
CA SER A 6 -11.10 14.59 -2.82
C SER A 6 -10.06 14.32 -1.73
N GLU A 7 -10.38 13.44 -0.78
CA GLU A 7 -9.40 12.87 0.13
C GLU A 7 -8.43 11.99 -0.67
N THR A 8 -7.37 12.61 -1.17
CA THR A 8 -6.23 11.95 -1.76
C THR A 8 -5.52 11.19 -0.65
N SER A 9 -5.72 9.86 -0.61
CA SER A 9 -4.94 8.94 0.22
C SER A 9 -3.45 9.30 0.12
N PRO A 10 -2.70 9.37 1.23
CA PRO A 10 -1.29 9.72 1.18
C PRO A 10 -0.56 8.76 0.23
N PRO A 11 0.21 9.27 -0.75
CA PRO A 11 0.92 8.41 -1.67
C PRO A 11 1.84 7.51 -0.85
N ALA A 12 1.74 6.20 -1.05
CA ALA A 12 2.65 5.24 -0.44
C ALA A 12 4.09 5.74 -0.68
N LYS A 13 4.72 6.23 0.39
CA LYS A 13 6.05 6.84 0.32
C LYS A 13 7.05 5.70 0.14
N VAL A 14 7.26 5.30 -1.12
CA VAL A 14 8.45 4.54 -1.51
C VAL A 14 9.66 5.31 -1.03
N SER A 15 10.56 4.65 -0.30
CA SER A 15 11.82 5.27 0.09
C SER A 15 12.54 5.72 -1.18
N PRO A 16 12.84 7.01 -1.35
CA PRO A 16 13.47 7.53 -2.57
C PRO A 16 14.82 6.84 -2.82
N PHE A 17 15.51 6.43 -1.75
CA PHE A 17 16.76 5.69 -1.81
C PHE A 17 16.63 4.34 -2.53
N ALA A 18 15.52 3.62 -2.35
CA ALA A 18 15.32 2.32 -3.00
C ALA A 18 15.11 2.48 -4.51
N LEU A 19 14.38 3.52 -4.94
CA LEU A 19 14.21 3.83 -6.36
C LEU A 19 15.52 4.27 -7.00
N ILE A 20 16.29 5.13 -6.33
CA ILE A 20 17.60 5.59 -6.80
C ILE A 20 18.54 4.39 -6.96
N ALA A 21 18.59 3.48 -5.99
CA ALA A 21 19.42 2.27 -6.07
C ALA A 21 19.04 1.39 -7.28
N ILE A 22 17.74 1.19 -7.55
CA ILE A 22 17.29 0.42 -8.73
C ILE A 22 17.73 1.10 -10.03
N ILE A 23 17.61 2.43 -10.13
CA ILE A 23 18.02 3.17 -11.32
C ILE A 23 19.54 3.05 -11.53
N ILE A 24 20.34 3.21 -10.46
CA ILE A 24 21.80 3.06 -10.54
C ILE A 24 22.16 1.66 -11.03
N THR A 25 21.58 0.61 -10.44
CA THR A 25 21.84 -0.78 -10.86
C THR A 25 21.45 -0.99 -12.33
N LEU A 26 20.32 -0.44 -12.77
CA LEU A 26 19.89 -0.53 -14.16
C LEU A 26 20.90 0.13 -15.13
N VAL A 27 21.43 1.30 -14.77
CA VAL A 27 22.46 1.99 -15.56
C VAL A 27 23.74 1.14 -15.65
N VAL A 28 24.18 0.54 -14.54
CA VAL A 28 25.35 -0.34 -14.52
C VAL A 28 25.15 -1.54 -15.45
N VAL A 29 23.97 -2.16 -15.40
CA VAL A 29 23.64 -3.31 -16.26
C VAL A 29 23.67 -2.93 -17.74
N VAL A 30 23.09 -1.78 -18.12
CA VAL A 30 23.12 -1.29 -19.51
C VAL A 30 24.56 -1.05 -19.97
N MET A 31 25.40 -0.46 -19.11
CA MET A 31 26.82 -0.25 -19.43
C MET A 31 27.56 -1.57 -19.63
N LEU A 32 27.31 -2.58 -18.80
CA LEU A 32 27.93 -3.90 -18.97
C LEU A 32 27.52 -4.58 -20.28
N LEU A 33 26.25 -4.48 -20.67
CA LEU A 33 25.77 -5.05 -21.93
C LEU A 33 26.38 -4.33 -23.14
N PHE A 34 26.54 -3.01 -23.07
CA PHE A 34 27.23 -2.26 -24.13
C PHE A 34 28.69 -2.69 -24.27
N ASN A 35 29.40 -2.84 -23.16
CA ASN A 35 30.78 -3.35 -23.16
C ASN A 35 30.85 -4.78 -23.69
N ALA A 36 29.88 -5.64 -23.38
CA ALA A 36 29.84 -7.00 -23.90
C ALA A 36 29.78 -7.03 -25.44
N VAL A 37 28.99 -6.14 -26.06
CA VAL A 37 28.92 -6.00 -27.53
C VAL A 37 30.24 -5.48 -28.09
N TYR A 38 30.85 -4.50 -27.43
CA TYR A 38 32.15 -3.95 -27.83
C TYR A 38 33.24 -5.04 -27.87
N PHE A 39 33.39 -5.82 -26.79
CA PHE A 39 34.37 -6.90 -26.72
C PHE A 39 34.05 -8.08 -27.65
N TYR A 40 32.77 -8.29 -27.99
CA TYR A 40 32.38 -9.27 -29.00
C TYR A 40 32.90 -8.89 -30.39
N VAL A 41 32.87 -7.61 -30.75
CA VAL A 41 33.40 -7.10 -32.02
C VAL A 41 34.93 -7.19 -32.06
N GLU A 42 35.61 -6.95 -30.93
CA GLU A 42 37.06 -7.15 -30.80
C GLU A 42 37.51 -8.62 -30.86
N LYS A 43 36.58 -9.57 -31.04
CA LYS A 43 36.81 -11.03 -31.03
C LYS A 43 37.35 -11.57 -29.70
N ASN A 44 37.19 -10.81 -28.62
CA ASN A 44 37.51 -11.23 -27.26
C ASN A 44 36.31 -11.97 -26.64
N PHE A 45 36.09 -13.21 -27.10
CA PHE A 45 34.90 -14.00 -26.76
C PHE A 45 34.79 -14.34 -25.27
N GLU A 46 35.90 -14.56 -24.57
CA GLU A 46 35.88 -14.89 -23.14
C GLU A 46 35.31 -13.74 -22.30
N ILE A 47 35.80 -12.52 -22.54
CA ILE A 47 35.36 -11.31 -21.84
C ILE A 47 33.91 -11.00 -22.20
N ALA A 48 33.54 -11.11 -23.49
CA ALA A 48 32.18 -10.88 -23.94
C ALA A 48 31.18 -11.84 -23.28
N MET A 49 31.52 -13.13 -23.15
CA MET A 49 30.65 -14.13 -22.51
C MET A 49 30.47 -13.86 -21.02
N VAL A 50 31.55 -13.55 -20.30
CA VAL A 50 31.50 -13.21 -18.87
C VAL A 50 30.64 -11.98 -18.62
N LEU A 51 30.83 -10.92 -19.39
CA LEU A 51 30.04 -9.68 -19.27
C LEU A 51 28.55 -9.92 -19.56
N LEU A 52 28.23 -10.77 -20.55
CA LEU A 52 26.85 -11.15 -20.84
C LEU A 52 26.18 -11.90 -19.68
N LEU A 53 26.88 -12.86 -19.07
CA LEU A 53 26.35 -13.62 -17.93
C LEU A 53 26.08 -12.70 -16.73
N ILE A 54 27.03 -11.81 -16.40
CA ILE A 54 26.86 -10.84 -15.32
C ILE A 54 25.69 -9.89 -15.63
N GLY A 55 25.58 -9.41 -16.88
CA GLY A 55 24.46 -8.59 -17.33
C GLY A 55 23.11 -9.30 -17.18
N PHE A 56 23.04 -10.59 -17.49
CA PHE A 56 21.83 -11.40 -17.33
C PHE A 56 21.41 -11.53 -15.86
N PHE A 57 22.34 -11.85 -14.96
CA PHE A 57 22.06 -11.91 -13.53
C PHE A 57 21.67 -10.53 -12.96
N GLY A 58 22.30 -9.45 -13.46
CA GLY A 58 21.96 -8.07 -13.10
C GLY A 58 20.53 -7.70 -13.50
N LEU A 59 20.09 -8.08 -14.71
CA LEU A 59 18.70 -7.90 -15.14
C LEU A 59 17.71 -8.70 -14.29
N ALA A 60 18.03 -9.97 -14.01
CA ALA A 60 17.21 -10.82 -13.14
C ALA A 60 17.04 -10.20 -11.74
N ALA A 61 18.12 -9.65 -11.17
CA ALA A 61 18.08 -8.96 -9.89
C ALA A 61 17.24 -7.67 -9.95
N CYS A 62 17.34 -6.88 -11.02
CA CYS A 62 16.50 -5.68 -11.20
C CYS A 62 15.01 -6.05 -11.24
N ILE A 63 14.64 -7.08 -12.01
CA ILE A 63 13.26 -7.57 -12.13
C ILE A 63 12.77 -8.07 -10.76
N TYR A 64 13.60 -8.82 -10.04
CA TYR A 64 13.26 -9.32 -8.71
C TYR A 64 13.00 -8.18 -7.72
N MET A 65 13.90 -7.20 -7.63
CA MET A 65 13.75 -6.03 -6.76
C MET A 65 12.50 -5.22 -7.10
N PHE A 66 12.22 -5.05 -8.39
CA PHE A 66 11.02 -4.34 -8.84
C PHE A 66 9.72 -5.08 -8.50
N ALA A 67 9.71 -6.41 -8.69
CA ALA A 67 8.59 -7.25 -8.29
C ALA A 67 8.38 -7.24 -6.77
N GLU A 68 9.46 -7.29 -5.99
CA GLU A 68 9.38 -7.19 -4.53
C GLU A 68 8.87 -5.82 -4.08
N MET A 69 9.34 -4.73 -4.69
CA MET A 69 8.86 -3.38 -4.42
C MET A 69 7.35 -3.27 -4.70
N ARG A 70 6.87 -3.80 -5.82
CA ARG A 70 5.43 -3.86 -6.12
C ARG A 70 4.66 -4.65 -5.06
N ARG A 71 5.15 -5.81 -4.64
CA ARG A 71 4.53 -6.61 -3.57
C ARG A 71 4.46 -5.87 -2.25
N ARG A 72 5.53 -5.15 -1.87
CA ARG A 72 5.56 -4.32 -0.66
C ARG A 72 4.54 -3.17 -0.74
N LEU A 73 4.46 -2.50 -1.88
CA LEU A 73 3.50 -1.41 -2.08
C LEU A 73 2.05 -1.88 -2.06
N LEU A 74 1.76 -3.03 -2.67
CA LEU A 74 0.42 -3.63 -2.61
C LEU A 74 0.04 -4.00 -1.17
N ARG A 75 0.97 -4.58 -0.39
CA ARG A 75 0.72 -4.86 1.03
C ARG A 75 0.45 -3.59 1.85
N LEU A 76 1.19 -2.52 1.59
CA LEU A 76 0.96 -1.23 2.26
C LEU A 76 -0.36 -0.57 1.88
N ARG A 77 -0.83 -0.75 0.63
CA ARG A 77 -2.16 -0.26 0.21
C ARG A 77 -3.33 -1.00 0.85
N ILE A 78 -3.11 -2.21 1.36
CA ILE A 78 -4.17 -3.10 1.89
C ILE A 78 -4.46 -2.86 3.38
N GLU A 79 -3.75 -1.95 4.06
CA GLU A 79 -3.91 -1.71 5.51
C GLU A 79 -4.56 -0.37 5.88
N LEU A 80 -5.58 0.11 5.14
CA LEU A 80 -6.49 1.11 5.70
C LEU A 80 -7.79 0.42 6.10
N PRO A 81 -7.94 0.04 7.39
CA PRO A 81 -9.20 -0.48 7.88
C PRO A 81 -10.33 0.53 7.67
N PRO A 82 -11.53 0.07 7.33
CA PRO A 82 -12.69 0.94 7.17
C PRO A 82 -12.98 1.69 8.49
N ILE A 83 -13.46 2.93 8.36
CA ILE A 83 -13.90 3.74 9.51
C ILE A 83 -15.33 3.32 9.83
N THR A 84 -15.55 2.95 11.09
CA THR A 84 -16.82 2.46 11.62
C THR A 84 -17.45 3.54 12.50
N THR A 85 -18.78 3.66 12.43
CA THR A 85 -19.58 4.55 13.27
C THR A 85 -20.55 3.74 14.12
N THR A 86 -20.61 4.05 15.41
CA THR A 86 -21.58 3.47 16.34
C THR A 86 -22.65 4.50 16.63
N ILE A 87 -23.89 4.08 16.42
CA ILE A 87 -25.10 4.83 16.70
C ILE A 87 -25.74 4.21 17.94
N GLU A 88 -26.03 5.00 18.95
CA GLU A 88 -26.62 4.55 20.20
C GLU A 88 -27.86 5.37 20.55
N CYS A 89 -28.88 4.70 21.06
CA CYS A 89 -30.07 5.36 21.58
C CYS A 89 -29.89 5.70 23.07
N PRO A 90 -30.10 6.96 23.49
CA PRO A 90 -29.93 7.38 24.88
C PRO A 90 -30.93 6.74 25.85
N LYS A 91 -32.10 6.30 25.39
CA LYS A 91 -33.20 5.83 26.26
C LYS A 91 -33.27 4.32 26.43
N CYS A 92 -32.91 3.55 25.40
CA CYS A 92 -33.00 2.09 25.42
C CYS A 92 -31.63 1.40 25.31
N GLY A 93 -30.54 2.15 25.11
CA GLY A 93 -29.19 1.61 24.96
C GLY A 93 -28.99 0.77 23.69
N PHE A 94 -29.89 0.85 22.72
CA PHE A 94 -29.76 0.11 21.46
C PHE A 94 -28.60 0.66 20.63
N LYS A 95 -27.70 -0.22 20.22
CA LYS A 95 -26.48 0.11 19.46
C LYS A 95 -26.56 -0.47 18.06
N THR A 96 -26.28 0.36 17.06
CA THR A 96 -26.17 -0.04 15.65
C THR A 96 -24.81 0.37 15.12
N VAL A 97 -24.12 -0.55 14.47
CA VAL A 97 -22.81 -0.32 13.86
C VAL A 97 -22.99 -0.19 12.36
N ARG A 98 -22.46 0.88 11.77
CA ARG A 98 -22.48 1.10 10.31
C ARG A 98 -21.17 1.71 9.81
N GLY A 99 -20.91 1.59 8.51
CA GLY A 99 -19.79 2.28 7.87
C GLY A 99 -19.94 3.80 7.92
N PHE A 100 -18.83 4.51 8.11
CA PHE A 100 -18.79 5.97 8.16
C PHE A 100 -19.32 6.59 6.87
N GLN A 101 -20.24 7.54 7.01
CA GLN A 101 -20.72 8.39 5.91
C GLN A 101 -20.18 9.81 6.06
N ARG A 102 -19.90 10.46 4.92
CA ARG A 102 -19.41 11.86 4.91
C ARG A 102 -20.48 12.77 5.53
N GLY A 103 -20.10 13.52 6.56
CA GLY A 103 -21.00 14.39 7.32
C GLY A 103 -21.53 13.77 8.62
N ASP A 104 -21.03 12.61 9.03
CA ASP A 104 -21.24 12.08 10.37
C ASP A 104 -20.29 12.73 11.38
N TYR A 105 -20.84 13.16 12.53
CA TYR A 105 -20.10 13.73 13.65
C TYR A 105 -20.65 13.19 14.96
N ILE A 106 -19.84 13.19 16.01
CA ILE A 106 -20.20 12.68 17.33
C ILE A 106 -21.34 13.57 17.89
N PHE A 107 -22.40 12.94 18.41
CA PHE A 107 -23.66 13.55 18.85
C PHE A 107 -24.57 14.10 17.74
N LYS A 108 -24.37 13.69 16.48
CA LYS A 108 -25.37 13.92 15.43
C LYS A 108 -26.61 13.09 15.69
N GLU A 109 -27.78 13.72 15.59
CA GLU A 109 -29.08 13.02 15.58
C GLU A 109 -29.26 12.28 14.24
N VAL A 110 -29.47 10.98 14.31
CA VAL A 110 -29.67 10.05 13.19
C VAL A 110 -30.93 9.22 13.44
N ASP A 111 -31.13 8.18 12.62
CA ASP A 111 -32.29 7.29 12.52
C ASP A 111 -33.13 7.12 13.79
N VAL A 112 -34.43 6.97 13.57
CA VAL A 112 -35.42 6.76 14.62
C VAL A 112 -35.28 5.34 15.18
N CYS A 113 -35.26 5.24 16.51
CA CYS A 113 -35.20 3.98 17.24
C CYS A 113 -36.39 3.07 16.95
N GLN A 114 -36.12 1.90 16.36
CA GLN A 114 -37.15 0.87 16.10
C GLN A 114 -37.86 0.37 17.36
N LYS A 115 -37.23 0.50 18.55
CA LYS A 115 -37.80 0.04 19.83
C LYS A 115 -38.53 1.12 20.62
N CYS A 116 -38.21 2.39 20.39
CA CYS A 116 -38.53 3.46 21.33
C CYS A 116 -38.92 4.79 20.67
N ASN A 117 -38.92 4.83 19.34
CA ASN A 117 -39.31 5.95 18.48
C ASN A 117 -38.59 7.28 18.75
N GLU A 118 -37.47 7.23 19.45
CA GLU A 118 -36.61 8.38 19.75
C GLU A 118 -35.44 8.46 18.79
N LYS A 119 -34.89 9.66 18.60
CA LYS A 119 -33.74 9.88 17.73
C LYS A 119 -32.50 9.23 18.32
N MET A 120 -31.77 8.45 17.52
CA MET A 120 -30.48 7.92 17.94
C MET A 120 -29.35 8.94 17.71
N LEU A 121 -28.25 8.77 18.41
CA LEU A 121 -27.08 9.65 18.35
C LEU A 121 -25.84 8.87 17.93
N ILE A 122 -24.96 9.47 17.15
CA ILE A 122 -23.63 8.89 16.87
C ILE A 122 -22.77 9.05 18.12
N THR A 123 -22.41 7.96 18.81
CA THR A 123 -21.60 8.01 20.04
C THR A 123 -20.11 7.79 19.80
N ALA A 124 -19.75 7.06 18.75
CA ALA A 124 -18.34 6.79 18.43
C ALA A 124 -18.10 6.71 16.93
N ILE A 125 -16.94 7.24 16.51
CA ILE A 125 -16.38 7.07 15.16
C ILE A 125 -14.94 6.59 15.37
N TYR A 126 -14.66 5.35 15.00
CA TYR A 126 -13.36 4.73 15.24
C TYR A 126 -12.92 3.91 14.03
N ARG A 127 -11.61 3.72 13.92
CA ARG A 127 -11.02 2.82 12.93
C ARG A 127 -10.74 1.49 13.62
N GLU A 128 -11.32 0.41 13.12
CA GLU A 128 -11.03 -0.92 13.65
C GLU A 128 -9.59 -1.30 13.29
N VAL A 129 -8.70 -1.29 14.27
CA VAL A 129 -7.37 -1.88 14.10
C VAL A 129 -7.56 -3.39 14.20
N HIS A 130 -7.73 -4.06 13.07
CA HIS A 130 -7.52 -5.50 13.04
C HIS A 130 -6.05 -5.73 13.34
N GLU A 131 -5.72 -6.01 14.61
CA GLU A 131 -4.41 -6.57 14.93
C GLU A 131 -4.27 -7.84 14.10
N LYS A 132 -3.37 -7.82 13.11
CA LYS A 132 -2.93 -9.04 12.45
C LYS A 132 -2.40 -9.93 13.57
N LYS A 133 -3.19 -10.93 13.98
CA LYS A 133 -2.69 -12.06 14.75
C LYS A 133 -1.48 -12.56 13.98
N LYS A 134 -0.30 -12.25 14.48
CA LYS A 134 0.94 -12.87 14.07
C LYS A 134 0.74 -14.33 14.46
N SER A 135 0.27 -15.14 13.52
CA SER A 135 0.25 -16.59 13.67
C SER A 135 1.71 -16.99 13.81
N SER A 136 2.13 -17.09 15.07
CA SER A 136 3.29 -17.83 15.50
C SER A 136 2.99 -19.31 15.25
N SER A 137 3.39 -19.77 14.08
CA SER A 137 3.84 -21.15 13.85
C SER A 137 5.31 -20.99 13.42
N ILE A 138 6.31 -21.12 14.31
CA ILE A 138 6.84 -22.37 14.87
C ILE A 138 6.91 -23.44 13.77
N PHE A 139 8.03 -23.55 13.07
CA PHE A 139 9.13 -24.50 13.32
C PHE A 139 10.32 -24.15 12.41
#